data_AF-A0A502LF80-F1
#
_entry.id   AF-A0A502LF80-F1
#
_cell.length_a   1.000
_cell.length_b   1.000
_cell.length_c   1.000
_cell.angle_alpha   90.00
_cell.angle_beta   90.00
_cell.angle_gamma   90.00
#
_symmetry.space_group_name_H-M   'P 1'
#
loop_
_entity.id
_entity.type
_entity.pdbx_description
1 polymer ?
#
loop_
_entity_poly.entity_id
_entity_poly.type
_entity_poly.pdbx_seq_one_letter_code
_entity_poly.pdbx_strand_id
1 'polypeptide(L)'
;SLKEVIEITYEHEKLITSKINELVGKTFEEKDYSAFNFLQWYVAEQHEEEKLFSSILDKLNLLGDDGKGLFLVDKDLGNLAAA
;
A
#
# COMPACT_ATOMS: atom_id res chain seq x y z
N SER A 1 -16.31 0.29 9.53
CA SER A 1 -16.89 0.46 8.18
C SER A 1 -15.88 -0.02 7.13
N LEU A 2 -16.25 -0.13 5.84
CA LEU A 2 -15.27 -0.47 4.79
C LEU A 2 -14.11 0.54 4.76
N LYS A 3 -14.44 1.82 4.92
CA LYS A 3 -13.45 2.90 5.02
C LYS A 3 -12.43 2.66 6.14
N GLU A 4 -12.89 2.35 7.35
CA GLU A 4 -11.99 2.05 8.48
C GLU A 4 -11.06 0.86 8.19
N VAL A 5 -11.55 -0.18 7.51
CA VAL A 5 -10.71 -1.32 7.12
C VAL A 5 -9.61 -0.89 6.14
N ILE A 6 -9.95 -0.10 5.12
CA ILE A 6 -8.96 0.41 4.16
C ILE A 6 -7.97 1.37 4.84
N GLU A 7 -8.41 2.21 5.78
CA GLU A 7 -7.53 3.10 6.55
C GLU A 7 -6.53 2.29 7.39
N ILE A 8 -6.99 1.24 8.07
CA ILE A 8 -6.11 0.34 8.84
C ILE A 8 -5.10 -0.35 7.92
N THR A 9 -5.54 -0.85 6.75
CA THR A 9 -4.63 -1.48 5.79
C THR A 9 -3.60 -0.50 5.25
N TYR A 10 -3.99 0.75 4.93
CA TYR A 10 -3.06 1.75 4.44
C TYR A 10 -2.00 2.12 5.49
N GLU A 11 -2.38 2.25 6.77
CA GLU A 11 -1.41 2.48 7.84
C GLU A 11 -0.49 1.27 8.06
N HIS A 12 -0.99 0.06 7.82
CA HIS A 12 -0.16 -1.15 7.83
C HIS A 12 0.84 -1.17 6.67
N GLU A 13 0.45 -0.74 5.46
CA GLU A 13 1.38 -0.63 4.33
C GLU A 13 2.49 0.39 4.58
N LYS A 14 2.17 1.55 5.15
CA LYS A 14 3.20 2.53 5.57
C LYS A 14 4.17 1.96 6.59
N LEU A 15 3.67 1.13 7.52
CA LEU A 15 4.52 0.43 8.48
C LEU A 15 5.47 -0.54 7.75
N ILE A 16 4.97 -1.33 6.80
CA ILE A 16 5.79 -2.23 5.99
C ILE A 16 6.86 -1.45 5.22
N THR A 17 6.49 -0.36 4.55
CA THR A 17 7.45 0.53 3.87
C THR A 17 8.53 1.04 4.81
N SER A 18 8.18 1.46 6.03
CA SER A 18 9.16 1.84 7.05
C SER A 18 10.11 0.68 7.37
N LYS A 19 9.60 -0.55 7.50
CA LYS A 19 10.44 -1.73 7.76
C LYS A 19 11.34 -2.12 6.61
N ILE A 20 10.88 -1.99 5.37
CA ILE A 20 11.73 -2.19 4.18
C ILE A 20 12.85 -1.13 4.15
N ASN A 21 12.54 0.13 4.41
CA ASN A 21 13.54 1.20 4.47
C ASN A 21 14.56 1.00 5.60
N GLU A 22 14.13 0.54 6.77
CA GLU A 22 15.03 0.16 7.87
C GLU A 22 15.98 -0.97 7.44
N LEU A 23 15.46 -2.01 6.77
CA LEU A 23 16.29 -3.11 6.24
C LEU A 23 17.29 -2.61 5.20
N VAL A 24 16.87 -1.76 4.26
CA VAL A 24 17.75 -1.14 3.27
C VAL A 24 18.86 -0.34 3.97
N GLY A 25 18.52 0.48 4.97
CA GLY A 25 19.52 1.19 5.78
C GLY A 25 20.52 0.24 6.41
N LYS A 26 20.05 -0.88 6.97
CA LYS A 26 20.91 -1.89 7.58
C LYS A 26 21.87 -2.55 6.59
N THR A 27 21.45 -2.76 5.35
CA THR A 27 22.36 -3.30 4.31
C THR A 27 23.55 -2.38 4.04
N PHE A 28 23.36 -1.06 4.11
CA PHE A 28 24.46 -0.10 3.93
C PHE A 28 25.42 -0.07 5.12
N GLU A 29 24.90 -0.18 6.35
CA GLU A 29 25.74 -0.28 7.57
C GLU A 29 26.67 -1.48 7.53
N GLU A 30 26.13 -2.64 7.11
CA GLU A 30 26.86 -3.90 7.03
C GLU A 30 27.64 -4.08 5.71
N LYS A 31 27.51 -3.13 4.77
CA LYS A 31 28.06 -3.21 3.40
C LYS A 31 27.59 -4.45 2.62
N ASP A 32 26.39 -4.93 2.89
CA ASP A 32 25.77 -6.05 2.19
C ASP A 32 25.04 -5.57 0.92
N TYR A 33 25.81 -5.38 -0.15
CA TYR A 33 25.27 -4.94 -1.44
C TYR A 33 24.39 -5.99 -2.12
N SER A 34 24.52 -7.26 -1.74
CA SER A 34 23.70 -8.35 -2.29
C SER A 34 22.29 -8.26 -1.72
N ALA A 35 22.16 -8.12 -0.40
CA ALA A 35 20.88 -7.88 0.26
C ALA A 35 20.25 -6.56 -0.19
N PHE A 36 21.05 -5.50 -0.36
CA PHE A 36 20.56 -4.22 -0.89
C PHE A 36 19.87 -4.41 -2.25
N ASN A 37 20.54 -5.09 -3.18
CA ASN A 37 20.01 -5.36 -4.52
C ASN A 37 18.74 -6.22 -4.47
N PHE A 38 18.70 -7.21 -3.58
CA PHE A 38 17.52 -8.05 -3.36
C PHE A 38 16.31 -7.22 -2.85
N LEU A 39 16.54 -6.28 -1.93
CA LEU A 39 15.47 -5.45 -1.35
C LEU A 39 14.91 -4.41 -2.33
N GLN A 40 15.59 -4.10 -3.45
CA GLN A 40 15.11 -3.09 -4.39
C GLN A 40 13.75 -3.43 -5.00
N TRP A 41 13.47 -4.73 -5.21
CA TRP A 41 12.14 -5.14 -5.67
C TRP A 41 11.06 -4.77 -4.66
N TYR A 42 11.29 -5.02 -3.37
CA TYR A 42 10.35 -4.68 -2.30
C TYR A 42 10.17 -3.17 -2.13
N VAL A 43 11.24 -2.38 -2.32
CA VAL A 43 11.15 -0.91 -2.30
C VAL A 43 10.24 -0.42 -3.44
N ALA A 44 10.39 -0.97 -4.64
CA ALA A 44 9.55 -0.62 -5.77
C ALA A 44 8.10 -1.07 -5.56
N GLU A 45 7.89 -2.27 -5.01
CA GLU A 45 6.55 -2.81 -4.75
C GLU A 45 5.78 -1.96 -3.74
N GLN A 46 6.41 -1.57 -2.62
CA GLN A 46 5.76 -0.71 -1.62
C GLN A 46 5.36 0.66 -2.17
N HIS A 47 6.05 1.18 -3.20
CA HIS A 47 5.65 2.42 -3.86
C HIS A 47 4.30 2.28 -4.59
N GLU A 48 4.10 1.16 -5.29
CA GLU A 48 2.84 0.89 -5.98
C GLU A 48 1.71 0.54 -5.00
N GLU A 49 2.00 -0.23 -3.94
CA GLU A 49 1.04 -0.56 -2.88
C GLU A 49 0.51 0.69 -2.17
N GLU A 50 1.39 1.59 -1.69
CA GLU A 50 0.93 2.81 -1.02
C GLU A 50 0.09 3.72 -1.93
N LYS A 51 0.47 3.81 -3.20
CA LYS A 51 -0.29 4.56 -4.21
C LYS A 51 -1.67 3.94 -4.44
N LEU A 52 -1.75 2.61 -4.49
CA LEU A 52 -3.01 1.88 -4.63
C LEU A 52 -3.94 2.19 -3.46
N PHE A 53 -3.48 2.00 -2.22
CA PHE A 53 -4.30 2.25 -1.04
C PHE A 53 -4.68 3.72 -0.85
N SER A 54 -3.77 4.65 -1.13
CA SER A 54 -4.09 6.09 -1.13
C SER A 54 -5.20 6.40 -2.13
N SER A 55 -5.14 5.83 -3.35
CA SER A 55 -6.17 6.08 -4.37
C SER A 55 -7.55 5.52 -3.99
N ILE A 56 -7.59 4.39 -3.28
CA ILE A 56 -8.84 3.79 -2.79
C ILE A 56 -9.44 4.68 -1.69
N LEU A 57 -8.63 5.18 -0.75
CA LEU A 57 -9.08 6.10 0.28
C LEU A 57 -9.60 7.41 -0.30
N ASP A 58 -8.91 7.98 -1.29
CA ASP A 58 -9.35 9.20 -1.96
C ASP A 58 -10.72 9.02 -2.62
N LYS A 59 -10.96 7.87 -3.27
CA LYS A 59 -12.28 7.52 -3.83
C LYS A 59 -13.35 7.40 -2.76
N LEU A 60 -13.06 6.71 -1.66
CA LEU A 60 -14.00 6.57 -0.53
C LEU A 60 -14.34 7.93 0.09
N ASN A 61 -13.35 8.82 0.23
CA ASN A 61 -13.55 10.18 0.73
C ASN A 61 -14.38 11.05 -0.22
N LEU A 62 -14.22 10.87 -1.54
CA LEU A 62 -14.96 11.61 -2.55
C LEU A 62 -16.43 11.17 -2.65
N LEU A 63 -16.69 9.86 -2.59
CA LEU A 63 -18.02 9.29 -2.78
C LEU A 63 -18.87 9.33 -1.49
N GLY A 64 -18.23 9.37 -0.32
CA GLY A 64 -18.91 9.35 0.98
C GLY A 64 -19.53 8.00 1.31
N ASP A 65 -20.29 7.94 2.41
CA ASP A 65 -20.90 6.70 2.93
C ASP A 65 -22.25 6.35 2.28
N ASP A 66 -22.55 6.90 1.10
CA ASP A 66 -23.77 6.52 0.39
C ASP A 66 -23.63 5.10 -0.22
N GLY A 67 -24.72 4.34 -0.25
CA GLY A 67 -24.67 2.94 -0.69
C GLY A 67 -24.21 2.76 -2.16
N LYS A 68 -24.23 3.82 -2.97
CA LYS A 68 -23.75 3.81 -4.35
C LYS A 68 -22.24 3.98 -4.44
N GLY A 69 -21.65 4.84 -3.60
CA GLY A 69 -20.22 5.03 -3.48
C GLY A 69 -19.49 3.76 -3.06
N LEU A 70 -20.02 3.08 -2.04
CA LEU A 70 -19.48 1.80 -1.58
C LEU A 70 -19.51 0.72 -2.67
N PHE A 71 -20.60 0.63 -3.45
CA PHE A 71 -20.71 -0.33 -4.54
C PHE A 71 -19.71 -0.09 -5.68
N LEU A 72 -19.42 1.18 -6.00
CA LEU A 72 -18.43 1.52 -7.02
C LEU A 72 -17.00 1.16 -6.56
N VAL A 73 -16.69 1.42 -5.29
CA VAL A 73 -15.39 1.06 -4.72
C VAL A 73 -15.22 -0.46 -4.64
N ASP A 74 -16.26 -1.21 -4.23
CA ASP A 74 -16.25 -2.68 -4.21
C ASP A 74 -15.97 -3.27 -5.61
N LYS A 75 -16.62 -2.72 -6.65
CA LYS A 75 -16.38 -3.13 -8.03
C LYS A 75 -14.95 -2.82 -8.51
N ASP A 76 -14.41 -1.66 -8.13
CA ASP A 76 -13.04 -1.28 -8.48
C ASP A 76 -12.02 -2.19 -7.78
N LEU A 77 -12.24 -2.52 -6.51
CA LEU A 77 -11.43 -3.50 -5.77
C LEU A 77 -11.49 -4.90 -6.41
N GLY A 78 -12.67 -5.32 -6.85
CA GLY A 78 -12.83 -6.60 -7.57
C GLY A 78 -12.05 -6.66 -8.89
N ASN A 79 -11.92 -5.54 -9.61
CA ASN A 79 -11.11 -5.47 -10.83
C ASN A 79 -9.60 -5.44 -10.54
N LEU A 80 -9.19 -4.84 -9.42
CA LEU A 80 -7.80 -4.84 -8.96
C LEU A 80 -7.31 -6.23 -8.56
N ALA A 81 -8.16 -7.02 -7.89
CA ALA A 81 -7.83 -8.39 -7.49
C ALA A 81 -7.77 -9.41 -8.65
N ALA A 82 -8.28 -9.04 -9.83
CA ALA A 82 -8.32 -9.90 -11.02
C ALA A 82 -7.18 -9.62 -12.02
N ALA A 83 -6.34 -8.61 -11.76
CA ALA A 83 -5.15 -8.26 -12.53
C ALA A 83 -3.90 -8.90 -11.93
#